data_AF-A0A2S8PLH1-F1
#
_entry.id   AF-A0A2S8PLH1-F1
#
_cell.length_a   1.000
_cell.length_b   1.000
_cell.length_c   1.000
_cell.angle_alpha   90.00
_cell.angle_beta   90.00
_cell.angle_gamma   90.00
#
_symmetry.space_group_name_H-M   'P 1'
#
loop_
_entity.id
_entity.type
_entity.pdbx_description
1 polymer ?
#
loop_
_entity_poly.entity_id
_entity_poly.type
_entity_poly.pdbx_seq_one_letter_code
_entity_poly.pdbx_strand_id
1 'polypeptide(L)'
;IAIVAFHSNILPIQLFFTVQGSLTRVPYPPLVEAMLLELIFELLREAGLRLPSRVGQTIGIVGGLVIGDAIVKAGFVSYTMIIVVALTAISSFLIPSNEMSSAIRILRFPLMICASIFGFIGIAFGLTILFIHLCKLESFGKPYLSPLAPLKFKGFKDAFLRFPIWTIRGKHGEKKHN
;
A
#
# COMPACT_ATOMS: atom_id res chain seq x y z
N ILE A 1 9.47 4.97 -7.54
CA ILE A 1 10.81 4.31 -7.62
C ILE A 1 11.07 3.73 -9.00
N ALA A 2 10.49 2.57 -9.37
CA ALA A 2 10.81 1.89 -10.65
C ALA A 2 10.65 2.75 -11.92
N ILE A 3 9.59 3.54 -12.00
CA ILE A 3 9.36 4.47 -13.13
C ILE A 3 10.49 5.51 -13.20
N VAL A 4 10.74 6.20 -12.10
CA VAL A 4 11.71 7.30 -12.04
C VAL A 4 13.14 6.80 -12.26
N ALA A 5 13.50 5.65 -11.67
CA ALA A 5 14.88 5.14 -11.69
C ALA A 5 15.22 4.33 -12.95
N PHE A 6 14.26 3.60 -13.55
CA PHE A 6 14.53 2.68 -14.66
C PHE A 6 13.72 2.96 -15.93
N HIS A 7 12.51 3.52 -15.82
CA HIS A 7 11.57 3.65 -16.93
C HIS A 7 10.99 5.05 -17.04
N SER A 8 11.86 6.06 -17.06
CA SER A 8 11.44 7.47 -17.05
C SER A 8 10.73 7.88 -18.35
N ASN A 9 10.99 7.17 -19.45
CA ASN A 9 10.37 7.36 -20.76
C ASN A 9 8.86 7.03 -20.81
N ILE A 10 8.31 6.38 -19.78
CA ILE A 10 6.87 6.09 -19.69
C ILE A 10 6.08 7.36 -19.32
N LEU A 11 6.75 8.35 -18.71
CA LEU A 11 6.09 9.58 -18.30
C LEU A 11 5.79 10.46 -19.53
N PRO A 12 4.59 11.06 -19.61
CA PRO A 12 4.33 12.15 -20.55
C PRO A 12 5.41 13.22 -20.45
N ILE A 13 5.82 13.79 -21.59
CA ILE A 13 6.99 14.68 -21.67
C ILE A 13 6.91 15.86 -20.68
N GLN A 14 5.71 16.40 -20.46
CA GLN A 14 5.46 17.49 -19.51
C GLN A 14 5.76 17.07 -18.06
N LEU A 15 5.30 15.87 -17.66
CA LEU A 15 5.55 15.32 -16.33
C LEU A 15 7.01 14.92 -16.14
N PHE A 16 7.65 14.42 -17.19
CA PHE A 16 9.07 14.05 -17.14
C PHE A 16 9.95 15.23 -16.70
N PHE A 17 9.78 16.42 -17.32
CA PHE A 17 10.57 17.59 -16.96
C PHE A 17 10.29 18.08 -15.53
N THR A 18 9.03 18.06 -15.08
CA THR A 18 8.68 18.42 -13.70
C THR A 18 9.30 17.46 -12.68
N VAL A 19 9.29 16.16 -12.97
CA VAL A 19 9.86 15.12 -12.10
C VAL A 19 11.38 15.25 -12.06
N GLN A 20 12.05 15.36 -13.21
CA GLN A 20 13.50 15.53 -13.28
C GLN A 20 13.96 16.81 -12.57
N GLY A 21 13.27 17.94 -12.79
CA GLY A 21 13.57 19.20 -12.11
C GLY A 21 13.32 19.18 -10.59
N SER A 22 12.52 18.23 -10.10
CA SER A 22 12.31 18.01 -8.67
C SER A 22 13.38 17.11 -8.06
N LEU A 23 13.90 16.15 -8.82
CA LEU A 23 14.97 15.24 -8.39
C LEU A 23 16.33 15.91 -8.34
N THR A 24 16.63 16.83 -9.26
CA THR A 24 17.91 17.58 -9.24
C THR A 24 18.06 18.50 -8.03
N ARG A 25 16.97 18.81 -7.32
CA ARG A 25 16.97 19.62 -6.10
C ARG A 25 17.31 18.82 -4.85
N VAL A 26 17.29 17.49 -4.91
CA VAL A 26 17.42 16.60 -3.75
C VAL A 26 18.61 15.66 -3.99
N PRO A 27 19.55 15.53 -3.04
CA PRO A 27 20.76 14.73 -3.24
C PRO A 27 20.55 13.21 -3.10
N TYR A 28 19.34 12.79 -2.72
CA TYR A 28 19.03 11.40 -2.40
C TYR A 28 18.40 10.65 -3.59
N PRO A 29 18.70 9.35 -3.74
CA PRO A 29 18.00 8.53 -4.72
C PRO A 29 16.53 8.32 -4.29
N PRO A 30 15.62 8.06 -5.25
CA PRO A 30 14.18 7.90 -4.97
C PRO A 30 13.85 6.82 -3.92
N LEU A 31 14.70 5.81 -3.76
CA LEU A 31 14.54 4.79 -2.70
C LEU A 31 14.69 5.42 -1.31
N VAL A 32 15.72 6.22 -1.09
CA VAL A 32 16.02 6.83 0.22
C VAL A 32 14.96 7.87 0.57
N GLU A 33 14.54 8.69 -0.40
CA GLU A 33 13.41 9.61 -0.24
C GLU A 33 12.14 8.88 0.21
N ALA A 34 11.81 7.78 -0.47
CA ALA A 34 10.64 6.96 -0.14
C ALA A 34 10.74 6.33 1.25
N MET A 35 11.89 5.74 1.60
CA MET A 35 12.12 5.12 2.90
C MET A 35 12.02 6.13 4.04
N LEU A 36 12.55 7.33 3.86
CA LEU A 36 12.49 8.39 4.87
C LEU A 36 11.05 8.84 5.12
N LEU A 37 10.29 9.11 4.06
CA LEU A 37 8.88 9.50 4.21
C LEU A 37 8.02 8.36 4.78
N GLU A 38 8.21 7.13 4.30
CA GLU A 38 7.48 5.96 4.82
C GLU A 38 7.76 5.75 6.31
N LEU A 39 9.01 5.91 6.75
CA LEU A 39 9.35 5.85 8.17
C LEU A 39 8.67 6.94 8.98
N ILE A 40 8.63 8.18 8.48
CA ILE A 40 7.95 9.28 9.16
C ILE A 40 6.45 9.01 9.26
N PHE A 41 5.81 8.59 8.19
CA PHE A 41 4.40 8.20 8.21
C PHE A 41 4.14 7.07 9.21
N GLU A 42 5.08 6.14 9.36
CA GLU A 42 4.98 5.07 10.35
C GLU A 42 5.02 5.56 11.77
N LEU A 43 5.99 6.42 12.09
CA LEU A 43 6.13 7.01 13.41
C LEU A 43 4.91 7.85 13.76
N LEU A 44 4.39 8.64 12.81
CA LEU A 44 3.19 9.45 13.00
C LEU A 44 1.96 8.59 13.26
N ARG A 45 1.80 7.49 12.52
CA ARG A 45 0.67 6.58 12.70
C ARG A 45 0.75 5.83 14.02
N GLU A 46 1.91 5.32 14.38
CA GLU A 46 2.11 4.59 15.64
C GLU A 46 1.90 5.51 16.85
N ALA A 47 2.40 6.76 16.78
CA ALA A 47 2.12 7.78 17.78
C ALA A 47 0.62 8.11 17.86
N GLY A 48 -0.03 8.28 16.70
CA GLY A 48 -1.47 8.58 16.62
C GLY A 48 -2.36 7.48 17.18
N LEU A 49 -1.98 6.21 17.02
CA LEU A 49 -2.71 5.05 17.56
C LEU A 49 -2.50 4.87 19.08
N ARG A 50 -1.35 5.27 19.61
CA ARG A 50 -1.01 5.11 21.05
C ARG A 50 -1.53 6.22 21.93
N LEU A 51 -1.79 7.40 21.37
CA LEU A 51 -2.18 8.58 22.14
C LEU A 51 -3.70 8.78 22.16
N PRO A 52 -4.25 9.47 23.18
CA PRO A 52 -5.67 9.81 23.22
C PRO A 52 -6.09 10.61 21.99
N SER A 53 -7.34 10.44 21.54
CA SER A 53 -7.83 10.93 20.24
C SER A 53 -7.53 12.41 19.96
N ARG A 54 -7.62 13.27 20.98
CA ARG A 54 -7.31 14.71 20.86
C ARG A 54 -5.83 14.98 20.55
N VAL A 55 -4.93 14.21 21.17
CA VAL A 55 -3.49 14.34 20.97
C VAL A 55 -3.07 13.67 19.66
N GLY A 56 -3.66 12.52 19.32
CA GLY A 56 -3.43 11.83 18.05
C GLY A 56 -3.81 12.69 16.83
N GLN A 57 -4.92 13.43 16.90
CA GLN A 57 -5.31 14.39 15.85
C GLN A 57 -4.27 15.51 15.68
N THR A 58 -3.79 16.09 16.78
CA THR A 58 -2.76 17.14 16.74
C THR A 58 -1.47 16.65 16.10
N ILE A 59 -1.01 15.44 16.45
CA ILE A 59 0.18 14.84 15.84
C ILE A 59 -0.03 14.54 14.35
N GLY A 60 -1.24 14.15 13.95
CA GLY A 60 -1.59 14.02 12.54
C GLY A 60 -1.46 15.33 11.77
N ILE A 61 -1.95 16.44 12.34
CA ILE A 61 -1.87 17.77 11.71
C ILE A 61 -0.43 18.27 11.66
N VAL A 62 0.28 18.23 12.80
CA VAL A 62 1.68 18.68 12.89
C VAL A 62 2.58 17.80 12.01
N GLY A 63 2.39 16.49 12.05
CA GLY A 63 3.16 15.55 11.24
C GLY A 63 2.90 15.68 9.75
N GLY A 64 1.63 15.79 9.33
CA GLY A 64 1.28 15.90 7.93
C GLY A 64 1.68 17.23 7.31
N LEU A 65 1.42 18.34 7.99
CA LEU A 65 1.63 19.68 7.44
C LEU A 65 3.03 20.22 7.79
N VAL A 66 3.41 20.23 9.07
CA VAL A 66 4.65 20.89 9.51
C VAL A 66 5.88 20.08 9.11
N ILE A 67 5.89 18.77 9.37
CA ILE A 67 7.01 17.92 8.96
C ILE A 67 7.06 17.79 7.44
N GLY A 68 5.91 17.63 6.78
CA GLY A 68 5.81 17.59 5.32
C GLY A 68 6.42 18.83 4.65
N ASP A 69 6.03 20.03 5.08
CA ASP A 69 6.56 21.29 4.56
C ASP A 69 8.04 21.49 4.89
N ALA A 70 8.46 21.16 6.12
CA ALA A 70 9.85 21.30 6.55
C ALA A 70 10.80 20.42 5.72
N ILE A 71 10.42 19.18 5.41
CA ILE A 71 11.26 18.23 4.66
C ILE A 71 11.46 18.68 3.21
N VAL A 72 10.43 19.25 2.59
CA VAL A 72 10.53 19.85 1.26
C VAL A 72 11.47 21.04 1.27
N LYS A 73 11.26 21.97 2.21
CA LYS A 73 12.05 23.21 2.30
C LYS A 73 13.51 22.94 2.62
N ALA A 74 13.77 21.93 3.44
CA ALA A 74 15.12 21.46 3.75
C ALA A 74 15.77 20.68 2.59
N GLY A 75 15.03 20.38 1.52
CA GLY A 75 15.57 19.68 0.34
C GLY A 75 15.88 18.21 0.58
N PHE A 76 15.28 17.58 1.60
CA PHE A 76 15.48 16.16 1.89
C PHE A 76 14.65 15.26 0.96
N VAL A 77 13.49 15.74 0.50
CA VAL A 77 12.57 14.96 -0.34
C VAL A 77 11.91 15.83 -1.41
N SER A 78 11.72 15.25 -2.59
CA SER A 78 11.10 15.91 -3.74
C SER A 78 9.58 16.01 -3.61
N TYR A 79 9.00 17.05 -4.21
CA TYR A 79 7.54 17.24 -4.27
C TYR A 79 6.82 16.03 -4.87
N THR A 80 7.37 15.46 -5.94
CA THR A 80 6.79 14.28 -6.59
C THR A 80 6.74 13.09 -5.63
N MET A 81 7.81 12.85 -4.85
CA MET A 81 7.84 11.72 -3.93
C MET A 81 6.81 11.88 -2.80
N ILE A 82 6.63 13.10 -2.28
CA ILE A 82 5.60 13.37 -1.26
C ILE A 82 4.21 13.05 -1.75
N ILE A 83 3.86 13.46 -2.97
CA ILE A 83 2.55 13.16 -3.55
C ILE A 83 2.32 11.65 -3.64
N VAL A 84 3.32 10.90 -4.12
CA VAL A 84 3.22 9.44 -4.26
C VAL A 84 3.10 8.75 -2.90
N VAL A 85 3.89 9.13 -1.90
CA VAL A 85 3.81 8.53 -0.56
C VAL A 85 2.51 8.92 0.13
N ALA A 86 2.06 10.18 0.04
CA ALA A 86 0.79 10.62 0.62
C ALA A 86 -0.41 9.83 0.06
N LEU A 87 -0.47 9.64 -1.26
CA LEU A 87 -1.51 8.80 -1.89
C LEU A 87 -1.44 7.35 -1.39
N THR A 88 -0.24 6.81 -1.26
CA THR A 88 -0.02 5.45 -0.75
C THR A 88 -0.45 5.32 0.72
N ALA A 89 -0.16 6.33 1.54
CA ALA A 89 -0.57 6.40 2.95
C ALA A 89 -2.09 6.49 3.08
N ILE A 90 -2.75 7.37 2.32
CA ILE A 90 -4.22 7.51 2.31
C ILE A 90 -4.88 6.19 1.89
N SER A 91 -4.35 5.55 0.84
CA SER A 91 -4.86 4.25 0.36
C SER A 91 -4.80 3.15 1.42
N SER A 92 -3.84 3.23 2.36
CA SER A 92 -3.70 2.24 3.44
C SER A 92 -4.85 2.26 4.45
N PHE A 93 -5.63 3.35 4.52
CA PHE A 93 -6.81 3.47 5.39
C PHE A 93 -8.07 2.86 4.76
N LEU A 94 -8.05 2.49 3.47
CA LEU A 94 -9.14 1.76 2.83
C LEU A 94 -9.24 0.31 3.31
N ILE A 95 -8.18 -0.22 3.93
CA ILE A 95 -8.14 -1.58 4.46
C ILE A 95 -8.85 -1.59 5.82
N PRO A 96 -9.99 -2.29 5.97
CA PRO A 96 -10.78 -2.23 7.20
C PRO A 96 -10.16 -2.97 8.39
N SER A 97 -9.14 -3.80 8.16
CA SER A 97 -8.43 -4.53 9.21
C SER A 97 -7.05 -3.92 9.47
N ASN A 98 -6.80 -3.54 10.72
CA ASN A 98 -5.53 -2.93 11.12
C ASN A 98 -4.34 -3.87 10.92
N GLU A 99 -4.50 -5.15 11.31
CA GLU A 99 -3.45 -6.17 11.15
C GLU A 99 -3.02 -6.31 9.67
N MET A 100 -3.99 -6.34 8.75
CA MET A 100 -3.72 -6.42 7.32
C MET A 100 -3.04 -5.14 6.79
N SER A 101 -3.48 -3.97 7.27
CA SER A 101 -2.87 -2.69 6.93
C SER A 101 -1.41 -2.62 7.38
N SER A 102 -1.09 -3.12 8.58
CA SER A 102 0.27 -3.23 9.10
C SER A 102 1.12 -4.24 8.30
N ALA A 103 0.57 -5.41 7.96
CA ALA A 103 1.27 -6.42 7.17
C ALA A 103 1.65 -5.90 5.77
N ILE A 104 0.72 -5.25 5.06
CA ILE A 104 0.97 -4.65 3.75
C ILE A 104 2.05 -3.57 3.82
N ARG A 105 2.12 -2.85 4.94
CA ARG A 105 3.10 -1.79 5.14
C ARG A 105 4.50 -2.33 5.35
N ILE A 106 4.65 -3.38 6.14
CA ILE A 106 5.94 -4.08 6.29
C ILE A 106 6.38 -4.66 4.94
N LEU A 107 5.45 -5.25 4.18
CA LEU A 107 5.72 -5.79 2.83
C LEU A 107 6.14 -4.72 1.81
N ARG A 108 5.83 -3.44 2.06
CA ARG A 108 6.23 -2.33 1.19
C ARG A 108 7.75 -2.15 1.16
N PHE A 109 8.45 -2.30 2.29
CA PHE A 109 9.89 -2.09 2.35
C PHE A 109 10.68 -3.07 1.46
N PRO A 110 10.46 -4.41 1.53
CA PRO A 110 11.08 -5.34 0.59
C PRO A 110 10.73 -5.03 -0.87
N LEU A 111 9.47 -4.71 -1.17
CA LEU A 111 9.05 -4.39 -2.54
C LEU A 111 9.71 -3.12 -3.09
N MET A 112 9.92 -2.10 -2.25
CA MET A 112 10.67 -0.90 -2.62
C MET A 112 12.13 -1.21 -2.93
N ILE A 113 12.78 -2.06 -2.13
CA ILE A 113 14.16 -2.50 -2.37
C ILE A 113 14.23 -3.26 -3.70
N CYS A 114 13.35 -4.23 -3.93
CA CYS A 114 13.27 -4.95 -5.21
C CYS A 114 13.04 -3.99 -6.40
N ALA A 115 12.17 -2.98 -6.24
CA ALA A 115 11.90 -1.97 -7.25
C ALA A 115 13.11 -1.07 -7.53
N SER A 116 13.97 -0.83 -6.54
CA SER A 116 15.17 -0.01 -6.68
C SER A 116 16.34 -0.75 -7.32
N ILE A 117 16.40 -2.08 -7.20
CA ILE A 117 17.48 -2.88 -7.78
C ILE A 117 17.13 -3.31 -9.21
N PHE A 118 15.88 -3.74 -9.44
CA PHE A 118 15.47 -4.38 -10.71
C PHE A 118 14.30 -3.67 -11.42
N GLY A 119 13.85 -2.51 -10.95
CA GLY A 119 12.73 -1.79 -11.56
C GLY A 119 11.42 -2.59 -11.53
N PHE A 120 10.68 -2.60 -12.65
CA PHE A 120 9.41 -3.33 -12.76
C PHE A 120 9.57 -4.84 -12.61
N ILE A 121 10.68 -5.40 -13.07
CA ILE A 121 10.96 -6.83 -12.96
C ILE A 121 11.04 -7.24 -11.49
N GLY A 122 11.71 -6.42 -10.66
CA GLY A 122 11.78 -6.64 -9.22
C GLY A 122 10.42 -6.60 -8.53
N ILE A 123 9.55 -5.65 -8.93
CA ILE A 123 8.18 -5.57 -8.42
C ILE A 123 7.38 -6.81 -8.81
N ALA A 124 7.42 -7.21 -10.09
CA ALA A 124 6.71 -8.38 -10.58
C ALA A 124 7.15 -9.67 -9.86
N PHE A 125 8.46 -9.83 -9.65
CA PHE A 125 9.02 -10.97 -8.92
C PHE A 125 8.59 -10.97 -7.45
N GLY A 126 8.69 -9.82 -6.76
CA GLY A 126 8.25 -9.69 -5.37
C GLY A 126 6.76 -9.95 -5.18
N LEU A 127 5.92 -9.46 -6.10
CA LEU A 127 4.48 -9.75 -6.10
C LEU A 127 4.20 -11.23 -6.35
N THR A 128 4.95 -11.89 -7.23
CA THR A 128 4.79 -13.33 -7.52
C THR A 128 5.08 -14.16 -6.27
N ILE A 129 6.18 -13.88 -5.57
CA ILE A 129 6.51 -14.54 -4.29
C ILE A 129 5.40 -14.33 -3.26
N LEU A 130 4.89 -13.10 -3.16
CA LEU A 130 3.79 -12.76 -2.27
C LEU A 130 2.53 -13.58 -2.61
N PHE A 131 2.16 -13.69 -3.89
CA PHE A 131 1.01 -14.51 -4.30
C PHE A 131 1.19 -15.98 -3.95
N ILE A 132 2.37 -16.55 -4.18
CA ILE A 132 2.66 -17.95 -3.82
C ILE A 132 2.49 -18.16 -2.31
N HIS A 133 2.95 -17.21 -1.49
CA HIS A 133 2.76 -17.25 -0.05
C HIS A 133 1.28 -17.20 0.34
N LEU A 134 0.50 -16.29 -0.25
CA LEU A 134 -0.94 -16.17 -0.02
C LEU A 134 -1.72 -17.42 -0.43
N CYS A 135 -1.32 -18.11 -1.50
CA CYS A 135 -1.93 -19.38 -1.92
C CYS A 135 -1.71 -20.51 -0.90
N LYS A 136 -0.60 -20.49 -0.16
CA LYS A 136 -0.28 -21.50 0.87
C LYS A 136 -0.94 -21.22 2.22
N LEU A 137 -1.42 -19.99 2.44
CA LEU A 137 -2.06 -19.59 3.69
C LEU A 137 -3.48 -20.14 3.77
N GLU A 138 -3.82 -20.70 4.94
CA GLU A 138 -5.17 -21.12 5.28
C GLU A 138 -5.69 -20.27 6.45
N SER A 139 -6.95 -19.84 6.35
CA SER A 139 -7.70 -19.18 7.41
C SER A 139 -8.83 -20.08 7.87
N PHE A 140 -8.75 -20.54 9.13
CA PHE A 140 -9.74 -21.45 9.73
C PHE A 140 -10.04 -22.68 8.85
N GLY A 141 -8.99 -23.31 8.31
CA GLY A 141 -9.08 -24.50 7.46
C GLY A 141 -9.62 -24.25 6.05
N LYS A 142 -9.71 -22.99 5.61
CA LYS A 142 -10.03 -22.62 4.21
C LYS A 142 -8.87 -21.83 3.58
N PRO A 143 -8.54 -22.06 2.30
CA PRO A 143 -7.52 -21.28 1.61
C PRO A 143 -7.82 -19.77 1.67
N TYR A 144 -6.81 -18.96 1.99
CA TYR A 144 -6.94 -17.52 2.18
C TYR A 144 -7.50 -16.81 0.93
N LEU A 145 -7.11 -17.29 -0.25
CA LEU A 145 -7.56 -16.77 -1.53
C LEU A 145 -8.86 -17.40 -2.05
N SER A 146 -9.59 -18.19 -1.25
CA SER A 146 -10.88 -18.74 -1.68
C SER A 146 -11.90 -17.60 -1.93
N PRO A 147 -12.62 -17.56 -3.06
CA PRO A 147 -12.80 -18.58 -4.12
C PRO A 147 -11.91 -18.39 -5.36
N LEU A 148 -10.95 -17.47 -5.32
CA LEU A 148 -9.99 -17.21 -6.40
C LEU A 148 -9.02 -18.39 -6.56
N ALA A 149 -8.52 -18.91 -5.43
CA ALA A 149 -7.70 -20.13 -5.36
C ALA A 149 -8.12 -20.94 -4.12
N PRO A 150 -8.76 -22.12 -4.28
CA PRO A 150 -9.08 -22.84 -5.52
C PRO A 150 -10.23 -22.18 -6.29
N LEU A 151 -10.14 -22.18 -7.62
CA LEU A 151 -11.16 -21.59 -8.52
C LEU A 151 -12.53 -22.24 -8.31
N LYS A 152 -13.41 -21.55 -7.58
CA LYS A 152 -14.80 -21.97 -7.34
C LYS A 152 -15.75 -21.01 -8.03
N PHE A 153 -16.05 -21.25 -9.31
CA PHE A 153 -16.94 -20.42 -10.14
C PHE A 153 -18.29 -20.07 -9.46
N LYS A 154 -18.83 -20.98 -8.64
CA LYS A 154 -20.09 -20.76 -7.91
C LYS A 154 -19.99 -19.70 -6.79
N GLY A 155 -18.79 -19.47 -6.25
CA GLY A 155 -18.52 -18.48 -5.18
C GLY A 155 -18.01 -17.12 -5.69
N PHE A 156 -17.68 -17.00 -6.99
CA PHE A 156 -17.17 -15.73 -7.54
C PHE A 156 -18.16 -14.57 -7.42
N LYS A 157 -19.47 -14.85 -7.54
CA LYS A 157 -20.53 -13.84 -7.39
C LYS A 157 -20.56 -13.25 -5.98
N ASP A 158 -20.36 -14.09 -4.96
CA ASP A 158 -20.35 -13.68 -3.55
C ASP A 158 -19.01 -13.00 -3.15
N ALA A 159 -17.94 -13.20 -3.93
CA ALA A 159 -16.63 -12.58 -3.70
C ALA A 159 -16.53 -11.14 -4.23
N PHE A 160 -17.13 -10.85 -5.39
CA PHE A 160 -17.16 -9.50 -5.97
C PHE A 160 -18.34 -8.67 -5.46
N LEU A 161 -19.50 -9.29 -5.25
CA LEU A 161 -20.69 -8.64 -4.71
C LEU A 161 -21.11 -9.36 -3.43
N ARG A 162 -20.69 -8.83 -2.28
CA ARG A 162 -21.07 -9.41 -0.99
C ARG A 162 -22.54 -9.08 -0.69
N PHE A 163 -23.44 -9.99 -1.07
CA PHE A 163 -24.84 -9.89 -0.69
C PHE A 163 -24.99 -9.96 0.83
N PRO A 164 -26.00 -9.28 1.38
CA PRO A 164 -26.25 -9.28 2.81
C PRO A 164 -26.52 -10.70 3.34
N ILE A 165 -26.08 -10.94 4.59
CA ILE A 165 -25.97 -12.27 5.22
C ILE A 165 -27.30 -13.02 5.27
N TRP A 166 -28.43 -12.31 5.30
CA TRP A 166 -29.77 -12.91 5.31
C TRP A 166 -30.08 -13.71 4.03
N THR A 167 -29.65 -13.24 2.86
CA THR A 167 -29.87 -13.91 1.57
C THR A 167 -29.00 -15.16 1.41
N ILE A 168 -27.84 -15.18 2.07
CA ILE A 168 -26.89 -16.31 2.03
C ILE A 168 -27.38 -17.46 2.92
N ARG A 169 -28.03 -17.16 4.04
CA ARG A 169 -28.56 -18.17 4.98
C ARG A 169 -29.73 -18.97 4.37
N GLY A 170 -30.55 -18.35 3.51
CA GLY A 170 -31.64 -19.05 2.79
C GLY A 170 -31.15 -20.16 1.84
N LYS A 171 -30.02 -19.97 1.17
CA LYS A 171 -29.47 -20.94 0.19
C LYS A 171 -28.89 -22.21 0.82
N HIS A 172 -28.54 -22.20 2.11
CA HIS A 172 -28.05 -23.37 2.84
C HIS A 172 -29.16 -24.10 3.63
N GLY A 173 -30.31 -23.47 3.86
CA GLY A 173 -31.46 -24.08 4.53
C GLY A 173 -32.24 -25.07 3.65
N GLU A 174 -32.30 -24.84 2.34
CA GLU A 174 -33.10 -25.66 1.42
C GLU A 174 -32.45 -27.00 1.01
N LYS A 175 -31.17 -27.25 1.34
CA LYS A 175 -30.47 -28.48 0.96
C LYS A 175 -30.53 -29.61 1.99
N LYS A 176 -31.31 -29.47 3.06
CA LYS A 176 -31.48 -30.50 4.11
C LYS A 176 -32.82 -31.25 4.06
N HIS A 177 -33.65 -31.05 3.05
CA HIS A 177 -34.85 -31.84 2.80
C HIS A 177 -34.93 -32.20 1.32
N ASN A 178 -34.37 -33.37 0.99
CA ASN A 178 -34.82 -34.33 -0.03
C ASN A 178 -33.79 -35.44 -0.14
#